data_AF-A0A7V7TXV2-F1
#
_entry.id   AF-A0A7V7TXV2-F1
#
_cell.length_a   1.000
_cell.length_b   1.000
_cell.length_c   1.000
_cell.angle_alpha   90.00
_cell.angle_beta   90.00
_cell.angle_gamma   90.00
#
_symmetry.space_group_name_H-M   'P 1'
#
loop_
_entity.id
_entity.type
_entity.pdbx_description
1 polymer ?
#
loop_
_entity_poly.entity_id
_entity_poly.type
_entity_poly.pdbx_seq_one_letter_code
_entity_poly.pdbx_strand_id
1 'polypeptide(L)' 'MSEQALSEGAKAFKSGVHRTANPFDPSSEDWMCWRDGFDQAKAVAERVAGTVPAMPAVAAIAAD' A
#
# COMPACT_ATOMS: atom_id res chain seq x y z
N MET A 1 -2.83 16.75 12.91
CA MET A 1 -2.53 15.52 12.15
C MET A 1 -1.74 14.58 13.04
N SER A 2 -2.28 13.39 13.29
CA SER A 2 -1.66 12.36 14.12
C SER A 2 -0.70 11.50 13.31
N GLU A 3 0.60 11.76 13.44
CA GLU A 3 1.66 11.01 12.74
C GLU A 3 1.66 9.52 13.15
N GLN A 4 1.24 9.23 14.38
CA GLN A 4 1.10 7.86 14.90
C GLN A 4 0.01 7.10 14.15
N ALA A 5 -1.20 7.66 14.08
CA ALA A 5 -2.33 7.04 13.38
C ALA A 5 -1.99 6.78 11.91
N LEU A 6 -1.32 7.72 11.25
CA LEU A 6 -0.85 7.57 9.87
C LEU A 6 0.16 6.42 9.73
N SER A 7 1.14 6.30 10.63
CA SER A 7 2.10 5.19 10.64
C SER A 7 1.41 3.84 10.86
N GLU A 8 0.43 3.78 11.76
CA GLU A 8 -0.34 2.58 12.06
C GLU A 8 -1.19 2.12 10.86
N GLY A 9 -1.83 3.04 10.15
CA GLY A 9 -2.57 2.72 8.93
C GLY A 9 -1.69 2.10 7.84
N ALA A 10 -0.50 2.67 7.64
CA ALA A 10 0.47 2.12 6.71
C ALA A 10 0.96 0.72 7.11
N LYS A 11 1.18 0.48 8.41
CA LYS A 11 1.56 -0.84 8.96
C LYS A 11 0.44 -1.86 8.82
N ALA A 12 -0.81 -1.45 9.03
CA ALA A 12 -1.97 -2.31 8.89
C ALA A 12 -2.09 -2.84 7.46
N PHE A 13 -1.96 -1.97 6.45
CA PHE A 13 -1.93 -2.39 5.05
C PHE A 13 -0.79 -3.40 4.78
N LYS A 14 0.43 -3.09 5.23
CA LYS A 14 1.60 -3.98 5.07
C LYS A 14 1.43 -5.33 5.76
N SER A 15 0.66 -5.38 6.84
CA SER A 15 0.33 -6.61 7.57
C SER A 15 -0.85 -7.38 6.96
N GLY A 16 -1.47 -6.87 5.89
CA GLY A 16 -2.63 -7.48 5.25
C GLY A 16 -3.95 -7.25 5.99
N VAL A 17 -3.98 -6.33 6.95
CA VAL A 17 -5.18 -6.00 7.71
C VAL A 17 -6.16 -5.23 6.83
N HIS A 18 -7.46 -5.48 6.98
CA HIS A 18 -8.47 -4.78 6.21
C HIS A 18 -8.70 -3.34 6.72
N ARG A 19 -9.03 -2.42 5.81
CA ARG A 19 -9.25 -1.00 6.13
C ARG A 19 -10.35 -0.75 7.17
N THR A 20 -11.30 -1.67 7.30
CA THR A 20 -12.39 -1.59 8.29
C THR A 20 -11.96 -1.98 9.71
N ALA A 21 -10.76 -2.54 9.87
CA ALA A 21 -10.19 -2.87 11.18
C ALA A 21 -9.44 -1.68 11.81
N ASN A 22 -9.70 -0.47 11.33
CA ASN A 22 -9.20 0.75 11.93
C ASN A 22 -9.76 0.86 13.37
N PRO A 23 -8.89 1.00 14.40
CA PRO A 23 -9.31 0.98 15.80
C PRO A 23 -9.88 2.32 16.30
N PHE A 24 -9.76 3.39 15.51
CA PHE A 24 -10.18 4.73 15.93
C PHE A 24 -11.69 4.97 15.74
N ASP A 25 -12.23 5.96 16.43
CA ASP A 25 -13.61 6.38 16.21
C ASP A 25 -13.78 7.01 14.81
N PRO A 26 -14.82 6.67 14.02
CA PRO A 26 -15.02 7.18 12.67
C PRO A 26 -15.07 8.70 12.53
N SER A 27 -15.39 9.42 13.61
CA SER A 27 -15.49 10.88 13.65
C SER A 27 -14.18 11.56 14.12
N SER A 28 -13.20 10.78 14.58
CA SER A 28 -11.93 11.31 15.09
C SER A 28 -10.95 11.68 13.98
N GLU A 29 -10.09 12.66 14.24
CA GLU A 29 -9.00 13.01 13.33
C GLU A 29 -8.04 11.82 13.11
N ASP A 30 -7.81 11.00 14.15
CA ASP A 30 -6.98 9.79 14.05
C ASP A 30 -7.55 8.77 13.05
N TRP A 31 -8.87 8.65 12.92
CA TRP A 31 -9.48 7.78 11.92
C TRP A 31 -9.16 8.23 10.49
N MET A 32 -9.20 9.55 10.25
CA MET A 32 -8.82 10.13 8.96
C MET A 32 -7.33 9.90 8.69
N CYS A 33 -6.45 10.23 9.66
CA CYS A 33 -5.01 10.04 9.52
C CYS A 33 -4.62 8.57 9.29
N TRP A 34 -5.25 7.63 10.00
CA TRP A 34 -5.01 6.19 9.78
C TRP A 34 -5.45 5.74 8.39
N ARG A 35 -6.61 6.19 7.91
CA ARG A 35 -7.07 5.87 6.55
C ARG A 35 -6.13 6.45 5.50
N ASP A 36 -5.65 7.67 5.69
CA ASP A 36 -4.69 8.29 4.78
C ASP A 36 -3.39 7.47 4.72
N GLY A 37 -2.85 7.05 5.86
CA GLY A 37 -1.68 6.19 5.92
C GLY A 37 -1.87 4.83 5.24
N PHE A 38 -3.04 4.21 5.43
CA PHE A 38 -3.42 2.96 4.78
C PHE A 38 -3.50 3.12 3.25
N ASP A 39 -4.21 4.14 2.79
CA ASP A 39 -4.43 4.41 1.36
C ASP A 39 -3.11 4.82 0.67
N GLN A 40 -2.22 5.55 1.35
CA GLN A 40 -0.86 5.83 0.87
C GLN A 40 -0.03 4.55 0.70
N ALA A 41 -0.02 3.68 1.70
CA ALA A 41 0.71 2.41 1.64
C ALA A 41 0.19 1.50 0.51
N LYS A 42 -1.13 1.48 0.32
CA LYS A 42 -1.77 0.81 -0.81
C LYS A 42 -1.31 1.39 -2.15
N ALA A 43 -1.39 2.71 -2.32
CA ALA A 43 -0.99 3.36 -3.56
C ALA A 43 0.50 3.12 -3.90
N VAL A 44 1.38 3.12 -2.89
CA VAL A 44 2.80 2.76 -3.07
C VAL A 44 2.93 1.29 -3.50
N ALA A 45 2.22 0.37 -2.87
CA ALA A 45 2.27 -1.04 -3.24
C ALA A 45 1.72 -1.30 -4.64
N GLU A 46 0.64 -0.63 -5.05
CA GLU A 46 0.10 -0.70 -6.42
C GLU A 46 1.09 -0.14 -7.44
N ARG A 47 1.79 0.95 -7.11
CA ARG A 47 2.86 1.51 -7.96
C ARG A 47 4.03 0.55 -8.10
N VAL A 48 4.47 -0.09 -7.02
CA VAL A 48 5.56 -1.08 -7.05
C VAL A 48 5.14 -2.33 -7.81
N ALA A 49 3.92 -2.82 -7.59
CA ALA A 49 3.35 -3.95 -8.32
C ALA A 49 3.15 -3.66 -9.82
N GLY A 50 2.85 -2.42 -10.19
CA GLY A 50 2.83 -1.97 -11.59
C GLY A 50 4.22 -1.69 -12.18
N THR A 51 5.26 -1.67 -11.35
CA THR A 51 6.66 -1.39 -11.73
C THR A 51 7.53 -2.65 -11.72
N VAL A 52 6.96 -3.85 -11.62
CA VAL A 52 7.66 -4.99 -12.23
C VAL A 52 7.60 -4.77 -13.74
N PRO A 53 8.69 -4.38 -14.43
CA PRO A 53 8.70 -4.57 -15.87
C PRO A 53 8.42 -6.05 -16.07
N ALA A 54 7.52 -6.37 -17.00
CA ALA A 54 7.49 -7.69 -17.58
C ALA A 54 8.93 -8.00 -18.00
N MET A 55 9.64 -8.81 -17.22
CA MET A 55 10.94 -9.31 -17.62
C MET A 55 10.71 -9.98 -18.98
N PRO A 56 11.50 -9.67 -20.01
CA PRO A 56 11.31 -10.30 -21.30
C PRO A 56 11.60 -11.78 -21.12
N ALA A 57 10.55 -12.60 -21.21
CA ALA A 57 10.72 -14.03 -21.34
C ALA A 57 11.42 -14.28 -22.68
N VAL A 58 12.72 -14.52 -22.59
CA VAL A 58 13.62 -15.16 -23.56
C VAL A 58 12.96 -15.66 -24.85
N ALA A 59 13.36 -15.06 -25.97
CA ALA A 59 13.34 -15.73 -27.28
C ALA A 59 14.77 -15.74 -27.81
N ALA A 60 15.56 -16.69 -27.31
CA ALA A 60 16.70 -17.20 -28.04
C ALA A 60 16.17 -17.94 -29.28
N ILE A 61 16.26 -17.32 -30.47
CA ILE A 61 16.34 -18.05 -31.74
C ILE A 61 17.37 -17.36 -32.63
N ALA A 62 18.25 -18.18 -33.18
CA ALA A 62 19.41 -17.85 -33.98
C ALA A 62 19.06 -17.38 -35.41
N ALA A 63 20.01 -16.66 -36.03
CA ALA A 63 20.47 -16.75 -37.44
C ALA A 63 21.37 -15.52 -37.67
N ASP A 64 22.69 -15.68 -37.65
CA ASP A 64 23.56 -15.89 -38.83
C ASP A 64 23.52 -14.71 -39.80
#